data_AF-A0A5C4K6K7-F1
#
_entry.id   AF-A0A5C4K6K7-F1
#
_cell.length_a   1.000
_cell.length_b   1.000
_cell.length_c   1.000
_cell.angle_alpha   90.00
_cell.angle_beta   90.00
_cell.angle_gamma   90.00
#
_symmetry.space_group_name_H-M   'P 1'
#
loop_
_entity.id
_entity.type
_entity.pdbx_description
1 polymer ?
#
loop_
_entity_poly.entity_id
_entity_poly.type
_entity_poly.pdbx_seq_one_letter_code
_entity_poly.pdbx_strand_id
1 'polypeptide(L)'
;MEDEALAGIAGGLYAKPMEDFVAARTAAAKDAAGLDKELGAAVRALPKPSVAAWAVNMLSVHRPDVLAELADLGGRMREAQSSLDAGALRELGRERRTLLAAAVETARSVAKENGRGLSDAVAGDVEETLRALTADEGAAAAVRSGRLLTALSADGMNTVDLEGVVAVPSALPPAAPPARPAATADRKPRTTTAGTARAKPDRPRLEAVRQTPRPASPPALEKAKAALAEAQAAEADAAQTARELQDQADQARTDIAELMQEAAELRARLRGVDERLERSRKMLAATTAEAKQAVRAADKAERTAMLAQERVLRLAQLQQSGH
;
A
#
# COMPACT_ATOMS: atom_id res chain seq x y z
N MET A 1 29.13 -6.53 -11.68
CA MET A 1 29.54 -5.20 -12.18
C MET A 1 28.52 -4.66 -13.18
N GLU A 2 28.05 -5.48 -14.14
CA GLU A 2 26.96 -5.08 -15.07
C GLU A 2 25.67 -4.65 -14.37
N ASP A 3 25.20 -5.41 -13.37
CA ASP A 3 23.99 -5.07 -12.60
C ASP A 3 24.10 -3.75 -11.83
N GLU A 4 25.28 -3.44 -11.32
CA GLU A 4 25.54 -2.19 -10.57
C GLU A 4 25.59 -0.98 -11.53
N ALA A 5 26.18 -1.16 -12.71
CA ALA A 5 26.16 -0.15 -13.76
C ALA A 5 24.72 0.10 -14.27
N LEU A 6 23.93 -0.96 -14.48
CA LEU A 6 22.52 -0.86 -14.86
C LEU A 6 21.70 -0.16 -13.77
N ALA A 7 21.90 -0.48 -12.50
CA ALA A 7 21.21 0.15 -11.37
C ALA A 7 21.54 1.65 -11.24
N GLY A 8 22.79 2.04 -11.50
CA GLY A 8 23.20 3.44 -11.56
C GLY A 8 22.48 4.22 -12.67
N ILE A 9 22.46 3.66 -13.89
CA ILE A 9 21.75 4.26 -15.03
C ILE A 9 20.24 4.34 -14.75
N ALA A 10 19.63 3.26 -14.26
CA ALA A 10 18.22 3.21 -13.91
C ALA A 10 17.87 4.28 -12.86
N GLY A 11 18.69 4.45 -11.83
CA GLY A 11 18.48 5.49 -10.81
C GLY A 11 18.40 6.89 -11.42
N GLY A 12 19.31 7.23 -12.34
CA GLY A 12 19.27 8.50 -13.06
C GLY A 12 18.08 8.66 -14.01
N LEU A 13 17.53 7.57 -14.55
CA LEU A 13 16.36 7.58 -15.43
C LEU A 13 15.04 7.74 -14.66
N TYR A 14 14.86 6.98 -13.58
CA TYR A 14 13.65 7.05 -12.75
C TYR A 14 13.59 8.31 -11.88
N ALA A 15 14.70 9.05 -11.77
CA ALA A 15 14.79 10.37 -11.14
C ALA A 15 14.38 11.54 -12.04
N LYS A 16 13.97 11.30 -13.30
CA LYS A 16 13.58 12.36 -14.25
C LYS A 16 12.07 12.58 -14.31
N PRO A 17 11.62 13.75 -14.83
CA PRO A 17 10.22 13.94 -15.21
C PRO A 17 9.71 12.82 -16.11
N MET A 18 8.46 12.41 -15.91
CA MET A 18 7.86 11.24 -16.56
C MET A 18 7.78 11.38 -18.09
N GLU A 19 7.70 12.62 -18.57
CA GLU A 19 7.66 13.02 -19.97
C GLU A 19 9.02 12.81 -20.64
N ASP A 20 10.11 13.06 -19.91
CA ASP A 20 11.48 12.97 -20.41
C ASP A 20 12.03 11.54 -20.39
N PHE A 21 11.37 10.63 -19.66
CA PHE A 21 11.85 9.27 -19.44
C PHE A 21 12.22 8.53 -20.74
N VAL A 22 11.38 8.59 -21.77
CA VAL A 22 11.62 7.84 -23.02
C VAL A 22 12.84 8.39 -23.77
N ALA A 23 12.96 9.72 -23.82
CA ALA A 23 14.09 10.39 -24.46
C ALA A 23 15.39 10.11 -23.70
N ALA A 24 15.36 10.25 -22.38
CA ALA A 24 16.49 9.97 -21.51
C ALA A 24 16.93 8.49 -21.58
N ARG A 25 15.98 7.53 -21.58
CA ARG A 25 16.28 6.10 -21.72
C ARG A 25 16.92 5.80 -23.07
N THR A 26 16.45 6.44 -24.14
CA THR A 26 17.01 6.25 -25.49
C THR A 26 18.44 6.77 -25.58
N ALA A 27 18.72 7.93 -24.99
CA ALA A 27 20.08 8.48 -24.91
C ALA A 27 20.99 7.58 -24.06
N ALA A 28 20.56 7.23 -22.85
CA ALA A 28 21.32 6.37 -21.95
C ALA A 28 21.60 4.98 -22.55
N ALA A 29 20.66 4.40 -23.28
CA ALA A 29 20.86 3.13 -23.98
C ALA A 29 21.91 3.25 -25.10
N LYS A 30 21.94 4.38 -25.82
CA LYS A 30 22.93 4.63 -26.86
C LYS A 30 24.32 4.81 -26.27
N ASP A 31 24.44 5.56 -25.19
CA ASP A 31 25.71 5.81 -24.50
C ASP A 31 26.25 4.51 -23.88
N ALA A 32 25.38 3.73 -23.23
CA ALA A 32 25.72 2.42 -22.68
C ALA A 32 26.15 1.43 -23.77
N ALA A 33 25.46 1.39 -24.92
CA ALA A 33 25.83 0.53 -26.05
C ALA A 33 27.21 0.85 -26.66
N GLY A 34 27.73 2.06 -26.43
CA GLY A 34 29.08 2.44 -26.82
C GLY A 34 30.18 1.82 -25.94
N LEU A 35 29.82 1.40 -24.72
CA LEU A 35 30.70 0.72 -23.77
C LEU A 35 30.50 -0.79 -23.81
N ASP A 36 29.24 -1.22 -23.73
CA ASP A 36 28.81 -2.61 -23.77
C ASP A 36 27.41 -2.71 -24.42
N LYS A 37 27.32 -3.53 -25.47
CA LYS A 37 26.08 -3.76 -26.22
C LYS A 37 25.00 -4.41 -25.36
N GLU A 38 25.37 -5.30 -24.43
CA GLU A 38 24.41 -5.98 -23.57
C GLU A 38 23.82 -5.02 -22.54
N LEU A 39 24.66 -4.19 -21.90
CA LEU A 39 24.20 -3.08 -21.04
C LEU A 39 23.27 -2.11 -21.78
N GLY A 40 23.61 -1.72 -23.01
CA GLY A 40 22.75 -0.86 -23.83
C GLY A 40 21.38 -1.48 -24.14
N ALA A 41 21.33 -2.79 -24.41
CA ALA A 41 20.08 -3.53 -24.61
C ALA A 41 19.26 -3.59 -23.31
N ALA A 42 19.90 -3.85 -22.17
CA ALA A 42 19.25 -3.87 -20.86
C ALA A 42 18.63 -2.50 -20.49
N VAL A 43 19.34 -1.39 -20.71
CA VAL A 43 18.81 -0.04 -20.49
C VAL A 43 17.61 0.24 -21.39
N ARG A 44 17.64 -0.22 -22.66
CA ARG A 44 16.52 -0.04 -23.59
C ARG A 44 15.28 -0.84 -23.19
N ALA A 45 15.47 -1.97 -22.52
CA ALA A 45 14.41 -2.83 -22.01
C ALA A 45 13.71 -2.27 -20.74
N LEU A 46 14.30 -1.26 -20.07
CA LEU A 46 13.72 -0.67 -18.87
C LEU A 46 12.30 -0.10 -19.14
N PRO A 47 11.27 -0.59 -18.44
CA PRO A 47 9.89 -0.14 -18.64
C PRO A 47 9.65 1.24 -18.03
N LYS A 48 8.66 1.95 -18.59
CA LYS A 48 8.21 3.23 -18.05
C LYS A 48 7.46 2.98 -16.73
N PRO A 49 7.73 3.74 -15.65
CA PRO A 49 7.02 3.55 -14.39
C PRO A 49 5.56 3.99 -14.53
N SER A 50 4.68 3.43 -13.69
CA SER A 50 3.34 3.96 -13.48
C SER A 50 3.39 5.36 -12.86
N VAL A 51 2.29 6.11 -12.93
CA VAL A 51 2.26 7.49 -12.39
C VAL A 51 2.49 7.49 -10.87
N ALA A 52 1.90 6.54 -10.15
CA ALA A 52 2.08 6.39 -8.70
C ALA A 52 3.53 6.00 -8.35
N ALA A 53 4.10 5.03 -9.07
CA ALA A 53 5.49 4.61 -8.87
C ALA A 53 6.48 5.75 -9.18
N TRP A 54 6.23 6.51 -10.25
CA TRP A 54 7.00 7.71 -10.56
C TRP A 54 6.94 8.75 -9.43
N ALA A 55 5.76 9.04 -8.88
CA ALA A 55 5.62 10.00 -7.78
C ALA A 55 6.41 9.57 -6.54
N VAL A 56 6.41 8.27 -6.20
CA VAL A 56 7.22 7.72 -5.11
C VAL A 56 8.71 7.79 -5.42
N ASN A 57 9.14 7.50 -6.65
CA ASN A 57 10.53 7.66 -7.08
C ASN A 57 10.97 9.13 -6.96
N MET A 58 10.13 10.10 -7.34
CA MET A 58 10.42 11.52 -7.14
C MET A 58 10.56 11.86 -5.65
N LEU A 59 9.70 11.32 -4.79
CA LEU A 59 9.83 11.51 -3.35
C LEU A 59 11.17 10.97 -2.83
N SER A 60 11.63 9.82 -3.32
CA SER A 60 12.92 9.25 -2.92
C SER A 60 14.14 10.10 -3.28
N VAL A 61 14.03 10.87 -4.37
CA VAL A 61 15.12 11.73 -4.86
C VAL A 61 15.07 13.10 -4.20
N HIS A 62 13.89 13.70 -4.10
CA HIS A 62 13.73 15.09 -3.65
C HIS A 62 13.52 15.22 -2.14
N ARG A 63 12.92 14.21 -1.51
CA ARG A 63 12.56 14.18 -0.08
C ARG A 63 12.86 12.83 0.57
N PRO A 64 14.13 12.37 0.52
CA PRO A 64 14.52 11.10 1.14
C PRO A 64 14.29 11.08 2.66
N ASP A 65 14.26 12.25 3.31
CA ASP A 65 13.93 12.45 4.72
C ASP A 65 12.55 11.89 5.08
N VAL A 66 11.54 12.15 4.23
CA VAL A 66 10.16 11.68 4.46
C VAL A 66 10.09 10.15 4.40
N LEU A 67 10.82 9.52 3.48
CA LEU A 67 10.89 8.06 3.39
C LEU A 67 11.66 7.44 4.54
N ALA A 68 12.71 8.12 5.02
CA ALA A 68 13.48 7.67 6.18
C ALA A 68 12.63 7.68 7.45
N GLU A 69 11.83 8.73 7.66
CA GLU A 69 10.91 8.85 8.80
C GLU A 69 9.84 7.74 8.78
N LEU A 70 9.23 7.47 7.62
CA LEU A 70 8.28 6.37 7.47
C LEU A 70 8.93 4.98 7.67
N ALA A 71 10.18 4.81 7.24
CA ALA A 71 10.91 3.55 7.43
C ALA A 71 11.27 3.32 8.90
N ASP A 72 11.67 4.37 9.63
CA ASP A 72 11.89 4.33 11.08
C ASP A 72 10.61 3.95 11.83
N LEU A 73 9.49 4.59 11.48
CA LEU A 73 8.18 4.23 12.02
C LEU A 73 7.86 2.74 11.79
N GLY A 74 8.08 2.23 10.57
CA GLY A 74 7.89 0.82 10.26
C GLY A 74 8.76 -0.11 11.12
N GLY A 75 10.00 0.29 11.40
CA GLY A 75 10.89 -0.39 12.34
C GLY A 75 10.31 -0.46 13.74
N ARG A 76 9.91 0.69 14.31
CA ARG A 76 9.27 0.79 15.63
C ARG A 76 7.98 -0.03 15.72
N MET A 77 7.19 -0.06 14.64
CA MET A 77 5.97 -0.87 14.58
C MET A 77 6.27 -2.37 14.62
N ARG A 78 7.27 -2.85 13.86
CA ARG A 78 7.67 -4.26 13.90
C ARG A 78 8.28 -4.65 15.25
N GLU A 79 9.02 -3.76 15.88
CA GLU A 79 9.53 -3.96 17.24
C GLU A 79 8.38 -4.11 18.25
N ALA A 80 7.40 -3.20 18.22
CA ALA A 80 6.21 -3.28 19.08
C ALA A 80 5.35 -4.53 18.81
N GLN A 81 5.28 -5.01 17.56
CA GLN A 81 4.64 -6.29 17.23
C GLN A 81 5.41 -7.47 17.84
N SER A 82 6.74 -7.46 17.73
CA SER A 82 7.62 -8.50 18.25
C SER A 82 7.56 -8.60 19.77
N SER A 83 7.36 -7.47 20.46
CA SER A 83 7.19 -7.39 21.91
C SER A 83 5.73 -7.55 22.38
N LEU A 84 4.78 -7.74 21.46
CA LEU A 84 3.32 -7.81 21.72
C LEU A 84 2.78 -6.59 22.51
N ASP A 85 3.33 -5.40 22.27
CA ASP A 85 2.91 -4.17 22.94
C ASP A 85 1.71 -3.53 22.24
N ALA A 86 0.50 -3.94 22.64
CA ALA A 86 -0.74 -3.40 22.10
C ALA A 86 -0.94 -1.89 22.38
N GLY A 87 -0.29 -1.34 23.42
CA GLY A 87 -0.35 0.08 23.74
C GLY A 87 0.46 0.90 22.73
N ALA A 88 1.73 0.52 22.54
CA ALA A 88 2.61 1.12 21.54
C ALA A 88 2.04 0.99 20.13
N LEU A 89 1.47 -0.17 19.76
CA LEU A 89 0.86 -0.36 18.43
C LEU A 89 -0.31 0.58 18.16
N ARG A 90 -1.11 0.92 19.19
CA ARG A 90 -2.20 1.89 19.05
C ARG A 90 -1.68 3.30 18.78
N GLU A 91 -0.65 3.73 19.50
CA GLU A 91 -0.06 5.06 19.30
C GLU A 91 0.71 5.15 17.96
N LEU A 92 1.55 4.17 17.65
CA LEU A 92 2.26 4.09 16.37
C LEU A 92 1.29 4.01 15.18
N GLY A 93 0.13 3.35 15.36
CA GLY A 93 -0.92 3.31 14.35
C GLY A 93 -1.57 4.67 14.08
N ARG A 94 -1.66 5.56 15.08
CA ARG A 94 -2.10 6.96 14.91
C ARG A 94 -1.02 7.79 14.22
N GLU A 95 0.22 7.67 14.69
CA GLU A 95 1.39 8.33 14.10
C GLU A 95 1.52 7.99 12.61
N ARG A 96 1.33 6.71 12.24
CA ARG A 96 1.31 6.25 10.85
C ARG A 96 0.31 6.99 9.99
N ARG A 97 -0.93 7.18 10.45
CA ARG A 97 -1.96 7.88 9.66
C ARG A 97 -1.56 9.33 9.38
N THR A 98 -1.02 10.01 10.40
CA THR A 98 -0.56 11.39 10.26
C THR A 98 0.62 11.51 9.30
N LEU A 99 1.64 10.66 9.46
CA LEU A 99 2.83 10.69 8.62
C LEU A 99 2.54 10.28 7.17
N LEU A 100 1.67 9.29 6.95
CA LEU A 100 1.24 8.91 5.60
C LEU A 100 0.51 10.07 4.90
N ALA A 101 -0.44 10.73 5.58
CA ALA A 101 -1.15 11.87 4.99
C ALA A 101 -0.19 13.02 4.62
N ALA A 102 0.76 13.34 5.50
CA ALA A 102 1.78 14.36 5.23
C ALA A 102 2.73 13.97 4.07
N ALA A 103 3.11 12.68 3.99
CA ALA A 103 3.95 12.17 2.92
C ALA A 103 3.25 12.19 1.56
N VAL A 104 1.94 11.88 1.51
CA VAL A 104 1.14 11.98 0.29
C VAL A 104 1.03 13.42 -0.18
N GLU A 105 0.82 14.38 0.72
CA GLU A 105 0.79 15.80 0.35
C GLU A 105 2.16 16.28 -0.15
N THR A 106 3.24 15.81 0.48
CA THR A 106 4.60 16.08 0.00
C THR A 106 4.81 15.51 -1.39
N ALA A 107 4.36 14.27 -1.66
CA ALA A 107 4.44 13.65 -2.98
C ALA A 107 3.64 14.44 -4.02
N ARG A 108 2.47 15.00 -3.67
CA ARG A 108 1.70 15.91 -4.53
C ARG A 108 2.47 17.19 -4.86
N SER A 109 3.12 17.81 -3.88
CA SER A 109 3.96 19.01 -4.10
C SER A 109 5.13 18.71 -5.02
N VAL A 110 5.90 17.67 -4.73
CA VAL A 110 7.06 17.25 -5.53
C VAL A 110 6.66 16.89 -6.96
N ALA A 111 5.56 16.16 -7.15
CA ALA A 111 5.05 15.84 -8.48
C ALA A 111 4.67 17.10 -9.27
N LYS A 112 4.01 18.07 -8.62
CA LYS A 112 3.61 19.34 -9.22
C LYS A 112 4.82 20.20 -9.61
N GLU A 113 5.83 20.27 -8.75
CA GLU A 113 7.11 20.95 -9.01
C GLU A 113 7.83 20.35 -10.22
N ASN A 114 7.66 19.04 -10.43
CA ASN A 114 8.18 18.30 -11.59
C ASN A 114 7.20 18.23 -12.78
N GLY A 115 6.20 19.11 -12.81
CA GLY A 115 5.34 19.32 -13.99
C GLY A 115 4.08 18.45 -14.07
N ARG A 116 3.73 17.69 -13.04
CA ARG A 116 2.56 16.79 -13.05
C ARG A 116 1.76 16.83 -11.76
N GLY A 117 0.49 17.22 -11.85
CA GLY A 117 -0.47 17.03 -10.76
C GLY A 117 -0.88 15.57 -10.59
N LEU A 118 -1.12 15.14 -9.35
CA LEU A 118 -1.66 13.81 -9.04
C LEU A 118 -3.18 13.89 -8.87
N SER A 119 -3.91 12.95 -9.47
CA SER A 119 -5.34 12.75 -9.16
C SER A 119 -5.51 12.08 -7.80
N ASP A 120 -6.71 12.09 -7.26
CA ASP A 120 -6.99 11.45 -5.97
C ASP A 120 -6.81 9.93 -6.00
N ALA A 121 -7.14 9.30 -7.13
CA ALA A 121 -6.88 7.87 -7.34
C ALA A 121 -5.37 7.57 -7.26
N VAL A 122 -4.53 8.35 -7.96
CA VAL A 122 -3.07 8.17 -7.95
C VAL A 122 -2.49 8.47 -6.58
N ALA A 123 -3.01 9.47 -5.86
CA ALA A 123 -2.58 9.75 -4.50
C ALA A 123 -2.94 8.62 -3.51
N GLY A 124 -4.09 7.96 -3.72
CA GLY A 124 -4.45 6.74 -2.99
C GLY A 124 -3.45 5.61 -3.23
N ASP A 125 -3.06 5.36 -4.49
CA ASP A 125 -2.05 4.35 -4.83
C ASP A 125 -0.67 4.67 -4.22
N VAL A 126 -0.31 5.97 -4.15
CA VAL A 126 0.91 6.43 -3.47
C VAL A 126 0.82 6.17 -1.97
N GLU A 127 -0.31 6.48 -1.33
CA GLU A 127 -0.53 6.21 0.09
C GLU A 127 -0.41 4.71 0.40
N GLU A 128 -1.01 3.87 -0.44
CA GLU A 128 -0.95 2.41 -0.30
C GLU A 128 0.50 1.89 -0.39
N THR A 129 1.28 2.45 -1.33
CA THR A 129 2.70 2.12 -1.50
C THR A 129 3.52 2.52 -0.26
N LEU A 130 3.28 3.73 0.26
CA LEU A 130 3.96 4.20 1.47
C LEU A 130 3.53 3.43 2.72
N ARG A 131 2.26 2.98 2.77
CA ARG A 131 1.77 2.08 3.82
C ARG A 131 2.48 0.74 3.77
N ALA A 132 2.68 0.16 2.59
CA ALA A 132 3.46 -1.07 2.40
C ALA A 132 4.91 -0.91 2.92
N LEU A 133 5.56 0.24 2.67
CA LEU A 133 6.88 0.55 3.23
C LEU A 133 6.92 0.50 4.76
N THR A 134 5.85 0.93 5.44
CA THR A 134 5.82 0.85 6.92
C THR A 134 5.60 -0.58 7.42
N ALA A 135 4.97 -1.43 6.63
CA ALA A 135 4.63 -2.80 7.01
C ALA A 135 5.80 -3.77 6.77
N ASP A 136 6.49 -3.63 5.64
CA ASP A 136 7.48 -4.60 5.16
C ASP A 136 8.84 -3.96 4.87
N GLU A 137 9.91 -4.64 5.28
CA GLU A 137 11.28 -4.15 5.09
C GLU A 137 11.74 -4.23 3.63
N GLY A 138 11.27 -5.24 2.88
CA GLY A 138 11.51 -5.37 1.45
C GLY A 138 10.84 -4.23 0.67
N ALA A 139 9.59 -3.89 0.99
CA ALA A 139 8.89 -2.73 0.45
C ALA A 139 9.63 -1.42 0.77
N ALA A 140 10.14 -1.27 2.00
CA ALA A 140 10.95 -0.12 2.37
C ALA A 140 12.26 -0.02 1.56
N ALA A 141 12.92 -1.14 1.27
CA ALA A 141 14.10 -1.17 0.41
C ALA A 141 13.73 -0.83 -1.05
N ALA A 142 12.65 -1.40 -1.58
CA ALA A 142 12.15 -1.15 -2.93
C ALA A 142 11.82 0.33 -3.16
N VAL A 143 11.08 0.95 -2.24
CA VAL A 143 10.72 2.38 -2.30
C VAL A 143 11.95 3.27 -2.18
N ARG A 144 12.86 3.00 -1.23
CA ARG A 144 14.10 3.78 -1.07
C ARG A 144 15.06 3.64 -2.26
N SER A 145 14.94 2.58 -3.05
CA SER A 145 15.76 2.42 -4.25
C SER A 145 15.47 3.48 -5.32
N GLY A 146 14.27 4.09 -5.31
CA GLY A 146 13.84 5.08 -6.30
C GLY A 146 13.62 4.52 -7.70
N ARG A 147 13.43 3.20 -7.83
CA ARG A 147 13.31 2.48 -9.11
C ARG A 147 12.02 1.65 -9.22
N LEU A 148 10.94 2.09 -8.58
CA LEU A 148 9.64 1.42 -8.65
C LEU A 148 9.05 1.53 -10.06
N LEU A 149 8.43 0.44 -10.51
CA LEU A 149 7.71 0.36 -11.77
C LEU A 149 6.20 0.45 -11.58
N THR A 150 5.68 -0.13 -10.50
CA THR A 150 4.25 -0.16 -10.16
C THR A 150 4.04 0.26 -8.70
N ALA A 151 2.80 0.64 -8.36
CA ALA A 151 2.43 0.88 -6.97
C ALA A 151 2.48 -0.44 -6.18
N LEU A 152 2.79 -0.34 -4.88
CA LEU A 152 2.78 -1.49 -3.97
C LEU A 152 1.45 -1.53 -3.22
N SER A 153 0.92 -2.73 -3.01
CA SER A 153 -0.23 -2.96 -2.14
C SER A 153 0.21 -3.53 -0.80
N ALA A 154 -0.38 -3.04 0.29
CA ALA A 154 -0.05 -3.48 1.66
C ALA A 154 -0.48 -4.93 1.94
N ASP A 155 -1.44 -5.47 1.19
CA ASP A 155 -1.97 -6.83 1.36
C ASP A 155 -1.37 -7.85 0.37
N GLY A 156 -0.50 -7.40 -0.55
CA GLY A 156 -0.13 -8.14 -1.75
C GLY A 156 1.27 -8.77 -1.81
N MET A 157 2.17 -8.51 -0.85
CA MET A 157 3.52 -9.06 -0.92
C MET A 157 3.59 -10.46 -0.29
N ASN A 158 3.24 -11.48 -1.07
CA ASN A 158 3.85 -12.80 -0.85
C ASN A 158 5.34 -12.64 -1.16
N THR A 159 6.20 -13.00 -0.21
CA THR A 159 7.63 -12.67 -0.07
C THR A 159 8.57 -13.16 -1.19
N VAL A 160 8.13 -13.28 -2.44
CA VAL A 160 8.95 -13.76 -3.57
C VAL A 160 8.74 -12.98 -4.89
N ASP A 161 7.76 -12.07 -5.02
CA ASP A 161 7.48 -11.43 -6.34
C ASP A 161 7.98 -9.98 -6.46
N LEU A 162 9.31 -9.78 -6.40
CA LEU A 162 9.95 -8.49 -6.76
C LEU A 162 10.17 -8.36 -8.28
N GLU A 163 9.90 -9.42 -9.06
CA GLU A 163 9.96 -9.39 -10.52
C GLU A 163 8.84 -8.48 -11.07
N GLY A 164 9.22 -7.47 -11.84
CA GLY A 164 8.26 -6.53 -12.47
C GLY A 164 7.81 -5.35 -11.59
N VAL A 165 8.16 -5.34 -10.30
CA VAL A 165 7.83 -4.25 -9.36
C VAL A 165 8.94 -3.21 -9.24
N VAL A 166 10.20 -3.66 -9.32
CA VAL A 166 11.40 -2.82 -9.27
C VAL A 166 12.21 -3.03 -10.55
N ALA A 167 12.75 -1.95 -11.11
CA ALA A 167 13.43 -2.00 -12.40
C ALA A 167 14.73 -2.82 -12.40
N VAL A 168 15.40 -2.92 -11.24
CA VAL A 168 16.60 -3.74 -11.04
C VAL A 168 16.49 -4.44 -9.68
N PRO A 169 15.80 -5.59 -9.58
CA PRO A 169 15.60 -6.30 -8.32
C PRO A 169 16.91 -6.80 -7.70
N SER A 170 17.92 -7.13 -8.51
CA SER A 170 19.23 -7.62 -8.05
C SER A 170 20.08 -6.58 -7.30
N ALA A 171 19.73 -5.30 -7.40
CA ALA A 171 20.41 -4.20 -6.71
C ALA A 171 19.78 -3.86 -5.34
N LEU A 172 18.76 -4.59 -4.90
CA LEU A 172 18.21 -4.48 -3.55
C LEU A 172 19.07 -5.28 -2.56
N PRO A 173 19.29 -4.80 -1.33
CA PRO A 173 19.88 -5.63 -0.29
C PRO A 173 19.01 -6.89 -0.09
N PRO A 174 19.61 -8.08 0.07
CA PRO A 174 18.85 -9.32 0.22
C PRO A 174 17.90 -9.20 1.42
N ALA A 175 16.61 -9.43 1.18
CA ALA A 175 15.61 -9.48 2.25
C ALA A 175 16.03 -10.56 3.25
N ALA A 176 16.17 -10.18 4.52
CA ALA A 176 16.44 -11.15 5.58
C ALA A 176 15.29 -12.16 5.64
N PRO A 177 15.57 -13.48 5.69
CA PRO A 177 14.50 -14.47 5.79
C PRO A 177 13.71 -14.24 7.09
N PRO A 178 12.38 -14.49 7.09
CA PRO A 178 11.57 -14.30 8.28
C PRO A 178 12.08 -15.19 9.41
N ALA A 179 12.48 -14.56 10.52
CA ALA A 179 12.84 -15.27 11.74
C ALA A 179 11.61 -16.04 12.24
N ARG A 180 11.65 -17.37 12.10
CA ARG A 180 10.67 -18.26 12.74
C ARG A 180 10.72 -18.04 14.25
N PRO A 181 9.58 -17.90 14.95
CA PRO A 181 9.55 -18.02 16.39
C PRO A 181 9.95 -19.46 16.77
N ALA A 182 11.10 -19.62 17.41
CA ALA A 182 11.48 -20.88 18.00
C ALA A 182 10.51 -21.20 19.15
N ALA A 183 9.71 -22.25 18.96
CA ALA A 183 8.95 -22.88 20.03
C ALA A 183 9.93 -23.41 21.09
N THR A 184 9.96 -22.78 22.26
CA THR A 184 10.58 -23.40 23.44
C THR A 184 9.50 -24.13 24.21
N ALA A 185 9.49 -25.44 24.00
CA ALA A 185 8.76 -26.41 24.78
C ALA A 185 9.21 -26.44 26.25
N ASP A 186 8.25 -26.81 27.09
CA ASP A 186 8.37 -27.22 28.48
C ASP A 186 9.71 -27.83 28.90
N ARG A 187 10.20 -27.41 30.06
CA ARG A 187 10.96 -28.31 30.95
C ARG A 187 10.98 -27.84 32.41
N LYS A 188 10.09 -28.42 33.22
CA LYS A 188 10.50 -28.95 34.54
C LYS A 188 11.26 -30.26 34.29
N PRO A 189 12.28 -30.58 35.11
CA PRO A 189 12.05 -31.70 36.00
C PRO A 189 12.68 -31.57 37.40
N ARG A 190 12.07 -32.36 38.29
CA ARG A 190 12.49 -32.78 39.61
C ARG A 190 13.99 -33.11 39.75
N THR A 191 14.53 -32.67 40.88
CA THR A 191 15.35 -33.40 41.86
C THR A 191 15.80 -34.82 41.50
N THR A 192 17.11 -35.06 41.49
CA THR A 192 17.73 -36.21 42.19
C THR A 192 19.12 -35.84 42.71
N THR A 193 19.35 -36.21 43.95
CA THR A 193 20.61 -36.20 44.69
C THR A 193 21.36 -37.52 44.46
N ALA A 194 22.68 -37.47 44.29
CA ALA A 194 23.57 -38.59 44.56
C ALA A 194 24.98 -38.05 44.87
N GLY A 195 25.50 -38.37 46.06
CA GLY A 195 26.81 -37.94 46.53
C GLY A 195 27.12 -38.52 47.90
N THR A 196 27.46 -39.80 47.91
CA THR A 196 27.83 -40.65 49.05
C THR A 196 29.12 -40.23 49.76
N ALA A 197 29.13 -40.21 51.09
CA ALA A 197 30.28 -40.63 51.92
C ALA A 197 29.87 -40.90 53.39
N ARG A 198 30.06 -42.17 53.83
CA ARG A 198 30.48 -42.72 55.15
C ARG A 198 30.60 -41.76 56.36
N ALA A 199 30.30 -42.10 57.63
CA ALA A 199 30.19 -43.38 58.34
C ALA A 199 29.57 -43.22 59.76
N LYS A 200 28.78 -44.24 60.20
CA LYS A 200 28.64 -44.91 61.55
C LYS A 200 28.65 -44.13 62.90
N PRO A 201 28.14 -44.70 64.04
CA PRO A 201 27.21 -45.84 64.24
C PRO A 201 26.15 -45.64 65.38
N ASP A 202 25.39 -46.71 65.64
CA ASP A 202 24.90 -47.18 66.96
C ASP A 202 23.65 -46.56 67.63
N ARG A 203 22.47 -47.18 67.46
CA ARG A 203 21.95 -48.29 68.33
C ARG A 203 20.44 -48.54 68.07
N PRO A 204 19.95 -49.77 68.31
CA PRO A 204 18.59 -50.19 67.98
C PRO A 204 17.68 -50.16 69.21
N ARG A 205 16.43 -49.69 69.09
CA ARG A 205 15.28 -50.34 69.74
C ARG A 205 13.94 -49.76 69.28
N LEU A 206 13.07 -50.69 68.85
CA LEU A 206 11.63 -50.78 69.11
C LEU A 206 10.82 -49.47 69.07
N GLU A 207 9.83 -49.38 68.18
CA GLU A 207 8.43 -49.61 68.55
C GLU A 207 7.47 -49.31 67.41
N ALA A 208 6.54 -50.25 67.24
CA ALA A 208 5.37 -50.11 66.40
C ALA A 208 4.52 -48.94 66.91
N VAL A 209 4.36 -47.89 66.10
CA VAL A 209 3.29 -46.92 66.27
C VAL A 209 2.51 -46.82 64.96
N ARG A 210 1.46 -47.66 64.93
CA ARG A 210 0.12 -47.38 64.42
C ARG A 210 0.04 -46.60 63.11
N GLN A 211 -0.31 -47.36 62.07
CA GLN A 211 -1.24 -46.88 61.05
C GLN A 211 -2.47 -46.27 61.74
N THR A 212 -2.52 -44.95 61.78
CA THR A 212 -3.79 -44.24 61.80
C THR A 212 -3.87 -43.50 60.46
N PRO A 213 -4.78 -43.90 59.55
CA PRO A 213 -5.17 -43.02 58.46
C PRO A 213 -5.65 -41.73 59.12
N ARG A 214 -4.85 -40.67 59.03
CA ARG A 214 -5.26 -39.34 59.48
C ARG A 214 -6.51 -39.04 58.67
N PRO A 215 -7.71 -38.91 59.27
CA PRO A 215 -8.89 -38.57 58.49
C PRO A 215 -8.57 -37.27 57.78
N ALA A 216 -8.68 -37.25 56.44
CA ALA A 216 -8.53 -36.04 55.66
C ALA A 216 -9.38 -34.98 56.35
N SER A 217 -8.71 -34.00 56.95
CA SER A 217 -9.39 -33.08 57.85
C SER A 217 -10.49 -32.41 57.03
N PRO A 218 -11.77 -32.42 57.48
CA PRO A 218 -12.88 -31.75 56.82
C PRO A 218 -12.54 -30.39 56.17
N PRO A 219 -11.68 -29.53 56.77
CA PRO A 219 -11.28 -28.27 56.14
C PRO A 219 -10.53 -28.36 54.79
N ALA A 220 -9.82 -29.44 54.47
CA ALA A 220 -9.07 -29.54 53.21
C ALA A 220 -9.98 -29.88 52.02
N LEU A 221 -10.94 -30.77 52.23
CA LEU A 221 -11.95 -31.13 51.23
C LEU A 221 -12.86 -29.92 50.92
N GLU A 222 -13.33 -29.22 51.96
CA GLU A 222 -14.18 -28.04 51.79
C GLU A 222 -13.45 -26.89 51.09
N LYS A 223 -12.16 -26.67 51.38
CA LYS A 223 -11.33 -25.72 50.62
C LYS A 223 -11.18 -26.11 49.16
N ALA A 224 -10.97 -27.40 48.86
CA ALA A 224 -10.87 -27.88 47.49
C ALA A 224 -12.19 -27.72 46.72
N LYS A 225 -13.33 -27.98 47.37
CA LYS A 225 -14.67 -27.73 46.79
C LYS A 225 -14.92 -26.25 46.53
N ALA A 226 -14.54 -25.37 47.46
CA ALA A 226 -14.65 -23.92 47.28
C ALA A 226 -13.80 -23.43 46.11
N ALA A 227 -12.55 -23.89 46.01
CA ALA A 227 -11.67 -23.57 44.88
C ALA A 227 -12.19 -24.10 43.54
N LEU A 228 -12.81 -25.29 43.53
CA LEU A 228 -13.47 -25.82 42.34
C LEU A 228 -14.68 -24.95 41.92
N ALA A 229 -15.52 -24.55 42.88
CA ALA A 229 -16.68 -23.70 42.61
C ALA A 229 -16.25 -22.32 42.08
N GLU A 230 -15.19 -21.72 42.63
CA GLU A 230 -14.61 -20.47 42.14
C GLU A 230 -14.05 -20.63 40.72
N ALA A 231 -13.32 -21.72 40.45
CA ALA A 231 -12.80 -22.00 39.11
C ALA A 231 -13.93 -22.23 38.09
N GLN A 232 -15.01 -22.91 38.47
CA GLN A 232 -16.18 -23.13 37.61
C GLN A 232 -16.94 -21.83 37.33
N ALA A 233 -17.04 -20.93 38.32
CA ALA A 233 -17.63 -19.61 38.12
C ALA A 233 -16.77 -18.77 37.16
N ALA A 234 -15.46 -18.75 37.36
CA ALA A 234 -14.53 -18.05 36.47
C ALA A 234 -14.54 -18.63 35.04
N GLU A 235 -14.65 -19.95 34.88
CA GLU A 235 -14.81 -20.61 33.58
C GLU A 235 -16.11 -20.16 32.89
N ALA A 236 -17.23 -20.13 33.62
CA ALA A 236 -18.52 -19.70 33.09
C ALA A 236 -18.49 -18.22 32.64
N ASP A 237 -17.92 -17.33 33.45
CA ASP A 237 -17.78 -15.91 33.13
C ASP A 237 -16.87 -15.69 31.90
N ALA A 238 -15.74 -16.40 31.84
CA ALA A 238 -14.83 -16.35 30.70
C ALA A 238 -15.48 -16.90 29.42
N ALA A 239 -16.25 -18.00 29.53
CA ALA A 239 -16.99 -18.57 28.41
C ALA A 239 -18.08 -17.62 27.90
N GLN A 240 -18.75 -16.90 28.80
CA GLN A 240 -19.74 -15.89 28.44
C GLN A 240 -19.09 -14.70 27.71
N THR A 241 -17.99 -14.17 28.24
CA THR A 241 -17.25 -13.08 27.60
C THR A 241 -16.72 -13.51 26.22
N ALA A 242 -16.22 -14.74 26.08
CA ALA A 242 -15.76 -15.27 24.80
C ALA A 242 -16.88 -15.35 23.76
N ARG A 243 -18.10 -15.75 24.16
CA ARG A 243 -19.27 -15.75 23.28
C ARG A 243 -19.66 -14.34 22.84
N GLU A 244 -19.72 -13.40 23.78
CA GLU A 244 -20.05 -12.00 23.47
C GLU A 244 -19.04 -11.37 22.50
N LEU A 245 -17.74 -11.63 22.68
CA LEU A 245 -16.70 -11.16 21.77
C LEU A 245 -16.79 -11.83 20.39
N GLN A 246 -17.15 -13.11 20.34
CA GLN A 246 -17.37 -13.83 19.09
C GLN A 246 -18.57 -13.25 18.32
N ASP A 247 -19.68 -13.00 19.01
CA ASP A 247 -20.88 -12.40 18.42
C ASP A 247 -20.58 -10.98 17.90
N GLN A 248 -19.80 -10.19 18.64
CA GLN A 248 -19.34 -8.87 18.19
C GLN A 248 -18.43 -8.96 16.95
N ALA A 249 -17.55 -9.96 16.90
CA ALA A 249 -16.68 -10.17 15.74
C ALA A 249 -17.48 -10.59 14.50
N ASP A 250 -18.48 -11.45 14.66
CA ASP A 250 -19.35 -11.90 13.56
C ASP A 250 -20.28 -10.79 13.07
N GLN A 251 -20.77 -9.93 13.98
CA GLN A 251 -21.49 -8.70 13.60
C GLN A 251 -20.58 -7.76 12.80
N ALA A 252 -19.37 -7.46 13.30
CA ALA A 252 -18.44 -6.58 12.61
C ALA A 252 -18.04 -7.11 11.22
N ARG A 253 -17.89 -8.44 11.05
CA ARG A 253 -17.66 -9.07 9.75
C ARG A 253 -18.81 -8.85 8.78
N THR A 254 -20.05 -8.93 9.28
CA THR A 254 -21.26 -8.70 8.48
C THR A 254 -21.33 -7.23 8.05
N ASP A 255 -21.12 -6.29 8.98
CA ASP A 255 -21.12 -4.85 8.69
C ASP A 255 -20.04 -4.49 7.65
N ILE A 256 -18.85 -5.08 7.74
CA ILE A 256 -17.78 -4.88 6.75
C ILE A 256 -18.22 -5.37 5.37
N ALA A 257 -18.85 -6.55 5.29
CA ALA A 257 -19.31 -7.09 4.01
C ALA A 257 -20.39 -6.20 3.37
N GLU A 258 -21.33 -5.68 4.17
CA GLU A 258 -22.36 -4.75 3.72
C GLU A 258 -21.75 -3.44 3.19
N LEU A 259 -20.82 -2.83 3.94
CA LEU A 259 -20.12 -1.62 3.52
C LEU A 259 -19.31 -1.83 2.23
N MET A 260 -18.71 -3.00 2.04
CA MET A 260 -18.00 -3.34 0.80
C MET A 260 -18.95 -3.43 -0.40
N GLN A 261 -20.14 -4.01 -0.23
CA GLN A 261 -21.16 -4.05 -1.28
C GLN A 261 -21.66 -2.65 -1.63
N GLU A 262 -21.99 -1.83 -0.63
CA GLU A 262 -22.42 -0.44 -0.84
C GLU A 262 -21.35 0.36 -1.59
N ALA A 263 -20.08 0.20 -1.22
CA ALA A 263 -18.97 0.86 -1.91
C ALA A 263 -18.82 0.38 -3.37
N ALA A 264 -19.10 -0.89 -3.66
CA ALA A 264 -19.07 -1.41 -5.03
C ALA A 264 -20.21 -0.82 -5.89
N GLU A 265 -21.42 -0.72 -5.33
CA GLU A 265 -22.58 -0.13 -5.98
C GLU A 265 -22.38 1.36 -6.27
N LEU A 266 -21.88 2.12 -5.29
CA LEU A 266 -21.58 3.56 -5.47
C LEU A 266 -20.53 3.78 -6.57
N ARG A 267 -19.50 2.94 -6.65
CA ARG A 267 -18.51 3.00 -7.74
C ARG A 267 -19.13 2.69 -9.11
N ALA A 268 -20.01 1.69 -9.19
CA ALA A 268 -20.71 1.38 -10.43
C ALA A 268 -21.62 2.54 -10.87
N ARG A 269 -22.31 3.19 -9.93
CA ARG A 269 -23.14 4.37 -10.19
C ARG A 269 -22.31 5.56 -10.66
N LEU A 270 -21.16 5.80 -10.04
CA LEU A 270 -20.24 6.87 -10.45
C LEU A 270 -19.77 6.69 -11.90
N ARG A 271 -19.33 5.47 -12.26
CA ARG A 271 -18.96 5.14 -13.65
C ARG A 271 -20.08 5.44 -14.64
N GLY A 272 -21.32 5.06 -14.31
CA GLY A 272 -22.48 5.35 -15.16
C GLY A 272 -22.78 6.85 -15.32
N VAL A 273 -22.53 7.67 -14.29
CA VAL A 273 -22.65 9.13 -14.36
C VAL A 273 -21.55 9.73 -15.22
N ASP A 274 -20.30 9.28 -15.08
CA ASP A 274 -19.18 9.75 -15.88
C ASP A 274 -19.36 9.45 -17.37
N GLU A 275 -19.82 8.25 -17.73
CA GLU A 275 -20.14 7.89 -19.11
C GLU A 275 -21.26 8.74 -19.71
N ARG A 276 -22.25 9.14 -18.89
CA ARG A 276 -23.31 10.07 -19.32
C ARG A 276 -22.74 11.47 -19.53
N LEU A 277 -21.88 11.94 -18.62
CA LEU A 277 -21.23 13.24 -18.74
C LEU A 277 -20.38 13.33 -20.00
N GLU A 278 -19.57 12.31 -20.29
CA GLU A 278 -18.74 12.26 -21.50
C GLU A 278 -19.59 12.22 -22.78
N ARG A 279 -20.69 11.46 -22.80
CA ARG A 279 -21.64 11.50 -23.93
C ARG A 279 -22.26 12.89 -24.12
N SER A 280 -22.68 13.55 -23.04
CA SER A 280 -23.21 14.92 -23.11
C SER A 280 -22.17 15.93 -23.59
N ARG A 281 -20.90 15.81 -23.17
CA ARG A 281 -19.80 16.65 -23.65
C ARG A 281 -19.55 16.47 -25.14
N LYS A 282 -19.51 15.23 -25.62
CA LYS A 282 -19.35 14.93 -27.06
C LYS A 282 -20.52 15.47 -27.88
N MET A 283 -21.75 15.32 -27.38
CA MET A 283 -22.94 15.88 -28.02
C MET A 283 -22.85 17.42 -28.11
N LEU A 284 -22.46 18.08 -27.02
CA LEU A 284 -22.26 19.53 -27.01
C LEU A 284 -21.18 19.97 -28.00
N ALA A 285 -20.06 19.26 -28.08
CA ALA A 285 -19.00 19.55 -29.03
C ALA A 285 -19.46 19.41 -30.49
N ALA A 286 -20.24 18.36 -30.79
CA ALA A 286 -20.82 18.15 -32.12
C ALA A 286 -21.82 19.25 -32.49
N THR A 287 -22.79 19.54 -31.62
CA THR A 287 -23.81 20.56 -31.88
C THR A 287 -23.21 21.95 -32.00
N THR A 288 -22.19 22.29 -31.21
CA THR A 288 -21.47 23.56 -31.34
C THR A 288 -20.67 23.66 -32.64
N ALA A 289 -20.08 22.55 -33.12
CA ALA A 289 -19.42 22.52 -34.42
C ALA A 289 -20.42 22.68 -35.57
N GLU A 290 -21.55 21.99 -35.53
CA GLU A 290 -22.64 22.12 -36.50
C GLU A 290 -23.21 23.54 -36.53
N ALA A 291 -23.46 24.14 -35.36
CA ALA A 291 -23.92 25.53 -35.25
C ALA A 291 -22.93 26.51 -35.91
N LYS A 292 -21.61 26.34 -35.68
CA LYS A 292 -20.58 27.17 -36.34
C LYS A 292 -20.57 27.00 -37.86
N GLN A 293 -20.78 25.79 -38.36
CA GLN A 293 -20.88 25.54 -39.80
C GLN A 293 -22.13 26.17 -40.40
N ALA A 294 -23.27 26.07 -39.71
CA ALA A 294 -24.53 26.68 -40.14
C ALA A 294 -24.43 28.21 -40.21
N VAL A 295 -23.80 28.85 -39.22
CA VAL A 295 -23.53 30.31 -39.24
C VAL A 295 -22.68 30.69 -40.46
N ARG A 296 -21.57 29.97 -40.72
CA ARG A 296 -20.72 30.25 -41.89
C ARG A 296 -21.45 30.05 -43.21
N ALA A 297 -22.33 29.06 -43.30
CA ALA A 297 -23.14 28.82 -44.48
C ALA A 297 -24.17 29.94 -44.70
N ALA A 298 -24.80 30.41 -43.63
CA ALA A 298 -25.71 31.56 -43.65
C ALA A 298 -24.97 32.83 -44.12
N ASP A 299 -23.81 33.16 -43.55
CA ASP A 299 -23.01 34.33 -43.94
C ASP A 299 -22.58 34.29 -45.43
N LYS A 300 -22.36 33.08 -45.97
CA LYS A 300 -22.03 32.89 -47.39
C LYS A 300 -23.26 33.08 -48.27
N ALA A 301 -24.40 32.53 -47.85
CA ALA A 301 -25.66 32.68 -48.56
C ALA A 301 -26.11 34.15 -48.60
N GLU A 302 -25.99 34.87 -47.49
CA GLU A 302 -26.29 36.31 -47.39
C GLU A 302 -25.44 37.13 -48.36
N ARG A 303 -24.11 36.92 -48.37
CA ARG A 303 -23.21 37.58 -49.33
C ARG A 303 -23.58 37.29 -50.78
N THR A 304 -23.95 36.05 -51.08
CA THR A 304 -24.36 35.65 -52.44
C THR A 304 -25.67 36.35 -52.84
N ALA A 305 -26.64 36.43 -51.92
CA ALA A 305 -27.90 37.13 -52.14
C ALA A 305 -27.68 38.63 -52.35
N MET A 306 -26.83 39.27 -51.54
CA MET A 306 -26.46 40.69 -51.68
C MET A 306 -25.87 40.99 -53.07
N LEU A 307 -24.89 40.20 -53.52
CA LEU A 307 -24.28 40.36 -54.85
C LEU A 307 -25.29 40.14 -55.98
N ALA A 308 -26.20 39.18 -55.83
CA ALA A 308 -27.26 38.94 -56.81
C ALA A 308 -28.24 40.13 -56.88
N GLN A 309 -28.62 40.70 -55.74
CA GLN A 309 -29.46 41.91 -55.68
C GLN A 309 -28.79 43.10 -56.35
N GLU A 310 -27.51 43.36 -56.07
CA GLU A 310 -26.75 44.43 -56.74
C GLU A 310 -26.69 44.25 -58.26
N ARG A 311 -26.52 43.01 -58.73
CA ARG A 311 -26.48 42.70 -60.17
C ARG A 311 -27.84 42.97 -60.82
N VAL A 312 -28.94 42.60 -60.16
CA VAL A 312 -30.30 42.89 -60.63
C VAL A 312 -30.51 44.41 -60.73
N LEU A 313 -30.13 45.17 -59.69
CA LEU A 313 -30.26 46.63 -59.69
C LEU A 313 -29.45 47.28 -60.82
N ARG A 314 -28.19 46.86 -61.04
CA ARG A 314 -27.35 47.36 -62.13
C ARG A 314 -27.95 47.09 -63.51
N LEU A 315 -28.45 45.88 -63.74
CA LEU A 315 -29.07 45.53 -65.02
C LEU A 315 -30.38 46.30 -65.25
N ALA A 316 -31.18 46.50 -64.21
CA ALA A 316 -32.41 47.30 -64.30
C ALA A 316 -32.12 48.77 -64.66
N GLN A 317 -31.08 49.37 -64.07
CA GLN A 317 -30.65 50.73 -64.39
C GLN A 317 -30.19 50.86 -65.85
N LEU A 318 -29.39 49.89 -66.35
CA LEU A 318 -28.93 49.89 -67.73
C LEU A 318 -30.09 49.83 -68.75
N GLN A 319 -31.15 49.07 -68.44
CA GLN A 319 -32.36 49.02 -69.28
C GLN A 319 -33.13 50.34 -69.30
N GLN A 320 -33.13 51.10 -68.20
CA GLN A 320 -33.81 52.41 -68.14
C GLN A 320 -33.04 53.52 -68.87
N SER A 321 -31.70 53.44 -68.93
CA SER A 321 -30.85 54.43 -69.63
C SER A 321 -30.66 54.16 -71.13
N GLY A 322 -31.09 53.00 -71.63
CA GLY A 322 -31.00 52.62 -73.05
C GLY A 322 -32.25 52.93 -73.88
N HIS A 323 -33.26 53.57 -73.28
CA HIS A 323 -34.45 54.12 -73.92
C HIS A 323 -34.39 55.64 -73.93
#